data_AF-A0A931FF04-F1
#
_entry.id   AF-A0A931FF04-F1
#
_cell.length_a   1.000
_cell.length_b   1.000
_cell.length_c   1.000
_cell.angle_alpha   90.00
_cell.angle_beta   90.00
_cell.angle_gamma   90.00
#
_symmetry.space_group_name_H-M   'P 1'
#
loop_
_entity.id
_entity.type
_entity.pdbx_description
1 polymer ?
#
loop_
_entity_poly.entity_id
_entity_poly.type
_entity_poly.pdbx_seq_one_letter_code
_entity_poly.pdbx_strand_id
1 'polypeptide(L)'
;MLEGYLYWQAETDRAQQEAERFADLLPWLTTGQREEVVRLYRQQRLDSSRAFVERIARRARRLQREYATRYQQLRIRVLAATFAAAAGLAAADAFLHQSG
;
A
#
# COMPACT_ATOMS: atom_id res chain seq x y z
N MET A 1 -2.22 -8.51 5.71
CA MET A 1 -1.97 -7.10 6.07
C MET A 1 -0.96 -6.93 7.21
N LEU A 2 -0.64 -7.99 7.98
CA LEU A 2 0.30 -7.93 9.10
C LEU A 2 1.78 -7.87 8.66
N GLU A 3 2.16 -8.53 7.55
CA GLU A 3 3.55 -8.55 7.06
C GLU A 3 4.09 -7.18 6.65
N GLY A 4 3.25 -6.30 6.09
CA GLY A 4 3.69 -4.96 5.69
C GLY A 4 4.01 -4.07 6.89
N TYR A 5 3.27 -4.22 7.99
CA TYR A 5 3.50 -3.49 9.23
C TYR A 5 4.78 -3.98 9.93
N LEU A 6 4.97 -5.30 10.01
CA LEU A 6 6.17 -5.90 10.60
C LEU A 6 7.45 -5.58 9.82
N TYR A 7 7.37 -5.58 8.48
CA TYR A 7 8.48 -5.18 7.62
C TYR A 7 8.85 -3.71 7.81
N TRP A 8 7.85 -2.83 7.89
CA TRP A 8 8.08 -1.41 8.10
C TRP A 8 8.66 -1.11 9.49
N GLN A 9 8.21 -1.83 10.51
CA GLN A 9 8.71 -1.71 11.88
C GLN A 9 10.17 -2.16 11.99
N ALA A 10 10.51 -3.30 11.38
CA ALA A 10 11.89 -3.79 11.31
C ALA A 10 12.83 -2.82 10.55
N GLU A 11 12.35 -2.21 9.47
CA GLU A 11 13.13 -1.22 8.70
C GLU A 11 13.37 0.06 9.50
N THR A 12 12.41 0.46 10.33
CA THR A 12 12.51 1.64 11.20
C THR A 12 13.51 1.42 12.31
N ASP A 13 13.47 0.25 12.97
CA ASP A 13 14.44 -0.12 14.02
C ASP A 13 15.86 -0.21 13.46
N ARG A 14 16.02 -0.73 12.23
CA ARG A 14 17.32 -0.82 11.55
C ARG A 14 17.87 0.56 11.20
N ALA A 15 17.04 1.46 10.69
CA ALA A 15 17.42 2.83 10.36
C ALA A 15 17.85 3.62 11.61
N GLN A 16 17.20 3.38 12.75
CA GLN A 16 17.54 3.98 14.04
C GLN A 16 18.92 3.51 14.53
N GLN A 17 19.18 2.20 14.51
CA GLN A 17 20.48 1.65 14.93
C GLN A 17 21.66 2.11 14.07
N GLU A 18 21.44 2.33 12.77
CA GLU A 18 22.47 2.89 11.89
C GLU A 18 22.77 4.36 12.20
N ALA A 19 21.75 5.14 12.56
CA ALA A 19 21.92 6.55 12.91
C ALA A 19 22.71 6.72 14.21
N GLU A 20 22.47 5.85 15.20
CA GLU A 20 23.21 5.82 16.47
C GLU A 20 24.69 5.46 16.24
N ARG A 21 24.96 4.39 15.49
CA ARG A 21 26.34 4.01 15.10
C ARG A 21 27.07 5.13 14.36
N PHE A 22 26.40 5.87 13.50
CA PHE A 22 27.00 6.99 12.78
C PHE A 22 27.32 8.18 13.72
N ALA A 23 26.45 8.43 14.71
CA ALA A 23 26.67 9.49 15.70
C ALA A 23 27.85 9.17 16.65
N ASP A 24 28.11 7.88 16.91
CA ASP A 24 29.24 7.42 17.72
C ASP A 24 30.59 7.58 17.02
N LEU A 25 30.61 7.62 15.68
CA LEU A 25 31.83 7.82 14.89
C LEU A 25 32.32 9.29 14.86
N LEU A 26 31.60 10.22 15.50
CA LEU A 26 31.92 11.65 15.50
C LEU A 26 32.12 12.21 16.92
N PRO A 27 33.07 11.67 17.72
CA PRO A 27 33.28 12.09 19.11
C PRO A 27 33.92 13.48 19.28
N TRP A 28 34.43 14.09 18.19
CA TRP A 28 35.10 15.39 18.19
C TRP A 28 34.16 16.59 17.95
N LEU A 29 32.86 16.37 17.79
CA LEU A 29 31.88 17.44 17.62
C LEU A 29 31.50 18.04 18.98
N THR A 30 31.57 19.37 19.09
CA THR A 30 30.98 20.08 20.23
C THR A 30 29.47 19.87 20.26
N THR A 31 28.84 19.89 21.44
CA THR A 31 27.40 19.58 21.62
C THR A 31 26.49 20.33 20.63
N GLY A 32 26.78 21.62 20.38
CA GLY A 32 26.02 22.43 19.42
C GLY A 32 26.21 22.01 17.96
N GLN A 33 27.41 21.59 17.56
CA GLN A 33 27.65 21.07 16.20
C GLN A 33 27.01 19.69 16.00
N ARG A 34 26.95 18.87 17.06
CA ARG A 34 26.25 17.58 17.04
C ARG A 34 24.75 17.75 16.86
N GLU A 35 24.12 18.71 17.54
CA GLU A 35 22.69 19.01 17.41
C GLU A 35 22.33 19.52 16.00
N GLU A 36 23.17 20.39 15.43
CA GLU A 36 23.02 20.91 14.06
C GLU A 36 23.04 19.77 13.02
N VAL A 37 24.02 18.87 13.11
CA VAL A 37 24.17 17.70 12.22
C VAL A 37 23.00 16.73 12.40
N VAL A 38 22.58 16.44 13.63
CA VAL A 38 21.41 15.58 13.91
C VAL A 38 20.14 16.17 13.31
N ARG A 39 19.94 17.49 13.40
CA ARG A 39 18.77 18.17 12.83
C ARG A 39 18.75 18.08 11.30
N LEU A 40 19.86 18.43 10.65
CA LEU A 40 19.98 18.38 9.19
C LEU A 40 19.86 16.95 8.64
N TYR A 41 20.49 15.98 9.31
CA TYR A 41 20.41 14.58 8.91
C TYR A 41 18.99 14.02 9.07
N ARG A 42 18.28 14.34 10.17
CA ARG A 42 16.87 13.96 10.35
C ARG A 42 16.00 14.52 9.25
N GLN A 43 16.17 15.80 8.90
CA GLN A 43 15.40 16.45 7.84
C GLN A 43 15.65 15.78 6.48
N GLN A 44 16.92 15.55 6.13
CA GLN A 44 17.29 14.87 4.88
C GLN A 44 16.77 13.43 4.81
N ARG A 45 16.77 12.70 5.93
CA ARG A 45 16.30 11.31 5.98
C ARG A 45 14.78 11.22 5.89
N LEU A 46 14.05 12.17 6.49
CA LEU A 46 12.60 12.29 6.35
C LEU A 46 12.19 12.61 4.90
N ASP A 47 12.87 13.56 4.26
CA ASP A 47 12.58 13.93 2.87
C ASP A 47 12.88 12.78 1.89
N SER A 48 14.00 12.08 2.12
CA SER A 48 14.37 10.90 1.31
C SER A 48 13.39 9.75 1.49
N SER A 49 12.97 9.47 2.73
CA SER A 49 11.98 8.44 3.04
C SER A 49 10.62 8.76 2.43
N ARG A 50 10.17 10.03 2.53
CA ARG A 50 8.93 10.50 1.93
C ARG A 50 8.94 10.35 0.41
N ALA A 51 10.02 10.77 -0.26
CA ALA A 51 10.15 10.65 -1.72
C ALA A 51 10.17 9.18 -2.19
N PHE A 52 10.74 8.27 -1.40
CA PHE A 52 10.74 6.84 -1.68
C PHE A 52 9.34 6.22 -1.55
N VAL A 53 8.65 6.48 -0.43
CA VAL A 53 7.28 6.02 -0.20
C VAL A 53 6.31 6.59 -1.24
N GLU A 54 6.43 7.86 -1.61
CA GLU A 54 5.60 8.47 -2.66
C GLU A 54 5.85 7.86 -4.05
N ARG A 55 7.08 7.46 -4.37
CA ARG A 55 7.40 6.76 -5.63
C ARG A 55 6.79 5.37 -5.65
N ILE A 56 6.91 4.61 -4.57
CA ILE A 56 6.29 3.29 -4.44
C ILE A 56 4.77 3.40 -4.51
N ALA A 57 4.16 4.34 -3.78
CA ALA A 57 2.72 4.57 -3.79
C ALA A 57 2.21 4.96 -5.18
N ARG A 58 2.93 5.82 -5.92
CA ARG A 58 2.59 6.15 -7.32
C ARG A 58 2.68 4.94 -8.23
N ARG A 59 3.73 4.12 -8.09
CA ARG A 59 3.91 2.91 -8.91
C ARG A 59 2.85 1.85 -8.60
N ALA A 60 2.56 1.62 -7.32
CA ALA A 60 1.49 0.72 -6.87
C ALA A 60 0.12 1.19 -7.35
N ARG A 61 -0.21 2.48 -7.28
CA ARG A 61 -1.46 3.04 -7.82
C ARG A 61 -1.55 2.92 -9.33
N ARG A 62 -0.44 3.09 -10.06
CA ARG A 62 -0.40 2.88 -11.51
C ARG A 62 -0.70 1.42 -11.87
N LEU A 63 -0.07 0.48 -11.17
CA LEU A 63 -0.36 -0.94 -11.29
C LEU A 63 -1.82 -1.26 -10.94
N GLN A 64 -2.31 -0.75 -9.81
CA GLN A 64 -3.65 -1.00 -9.33
C GLN A 64 -4.72 -0.45 -10.28
N ARG A 65 -4.48 0.69 -10.94
CA ARG A 65 -5.37 1.21 -12.00
C ARG A 65 -5.38 0.31 -13.23
N GLU A 66 -4.23 -0.20 -13.64
CA GLU A 66 -4.09 -1.09 -14.80
C GLU A 66 -4.77 -2.45 -14.57
N TYR A 67 -4.74 -2.97 -13.33
CA TYR A 67 -5.44 -4.20 -12.94
C TYR A 67 -6.92 -3.99 -12.59
N ALA A 68 -7.30 -2.84 -12.00
CA ALA A 68 -8.68 -2.56 -11.60
C ALA A 68 -9.64 -2.51 -12.80
N THR A 69 -9.20 -2.00 -13.95
CA THR A 69 -10.04 -1.95 -15.16
C THR A 69 -10.38 -3.35 -15.66
N ARG A 70 -9.40 -4.27 -15.67
CA ARG A 70 -9.62 -5.67 -16.07
C ARG A 70 -10.50 -6.40 -15.05
N TYR A 71 -10.28 -6.15 -13.76
CA TYR A 71 -11.09 -6.77 -12.70
C TYR A 71 -12.53 -6.24 -12.69
N GLN A 72 -12.75 -4.95 -12.97
CA GLN A 72 -14.10 -4.39 -13.10
C GLN A 72 -14.85 -5.00 -14.27
N GLN A 73 -14.21 -5.16 -15.43
CA GLN A 73 -14.85 -5.80 -16.59
C GLN A 73 -15.23 -7.24 -16.29
N LEU A 74 -14.35 -8.01 -15.64
CA LEU A 74 -14.65 -9.38 -15.26
C LEU A 74 -15.78 -9.43 -14.23
N ARG A 75 -15.75 -8.55 -13.23
CA ARG A 75 -16.79 -8.44 -12.19
C ARG A 75 -18.15 -8.07 -12.78
N ILE A 76 -18.21 -7.13 -13.73
CA ILE A 76 -19.45 -6.76 -14.41
C ILE A 76 -20.01 -7.95 -15.20
N ARG A 77 -19.15 -8.68 -15.93
CA ARG A 77 -19.57 -9.87 -16.69
C ARG A 77 -20.12 -10.97 -15.78
N VAL A 78 -19.44 -11.26 -14.67
CA VAL A 78 -19.88 -12.27 -13.71
C VAL A 78 -21.21 -11.84 -13.08
N LEU A 79 -21.32 -10.59 -12.62
CA LEU A 79 -22.58 -10.09 -12.05
C LEU A 79 -23.73 -10.15 -13.07
N ALA A 80 -23.50 -9.72 -14.32
CA ALA A 80 -24.50 -9.78 -15.38
C ALA A 80 -24.94 -11.22 -15.66
N ALA A 81 -24.01 -12.17 -15.72
CA ALA A 81 -24.33 -13.58 -15.91
C ALA A 81 -25.14 -14.15 -14.74
N THR A 82 -24.76 -13.83 -13.50
CA THR A 82 -25.49 -14.26 -12.30
C THR A 82 -26.91 -13.67 -12.27
N PHE A 83 -27.07 -12.39 -12.59
CA PHE A 83 -28.40 -11.76 -12.66
C PHE A 83 -29.25 -12.34 -13.78
N ALA A 84 -28.67 -12.60 -14.96
CA ALA A 84 -29.37 -13.23 -16.08
C ALA A 84 -29.82 -14.66 -15.73
N ALA A 85 -28.95 -15.44 -15.08
CA ALA A 85 -29.28 -16.79 -14.62
C ALA A 85 -30.39 -16.79 -13.55
N ALA A 86 -30.30 -15.89 -12.57
CA ALA A 86 -31.32 -15.74 -11.53
C ALA A 86 -32.67 -15.30 -12.13
N ALA A 87 -32.67 -14.35 -13.07
CA ALA A 87 -33.87 -13.91 -13.77
C ALA A 87 -34.47 -15.04 -14.62
N GLY A 88 -33.63 -15.84 -15.29
CA GLY A 88 -34.07 -17.00 -16.07
C GLY A 88 -34.71 -18.08 -15.19
N LEU A 89 -34.10 -18.37 -14.02
CA LEU A 89 -34.66 -19.30 -13.03
C LEU A 89 -36.01 -18.80 -12.50
N ALA A 90 -36.10 -17.52 -12.13
CA ALA A 90 -37.36 -16.93 -11.66
C ALA A 90 -38.45 -16.93 -12.73
N ALA A 91 -38.10 -16.67 -13.99
CA ALA A 91 -39.04 -16.73 -15.11
C ALA A 91 -39.51 -18.16 -15.38
N ALA A 92 -38.62 -19.14 -15.31
CA ALA A 92 -38.96 -20.56 -15.47
C ALA A 92 -39.89 -21.05 -14.35
N ASP A 93 -39.60 -20.67 -13.11
CA ASP A 93 -40.45 -20.97 -11.93
C ASP A 93 -41.85 -20.36 -12.08
N ALA A 94 -41.92 -19.07 -12.46
CA ALA A 94 -43.19 -18.40 -12.70
C ALA A 94 -44.00 -19.04 -13.84
N PHE A 95 -43.33 -19.52 -14.90
CA PHE A 95 -44.00 -20.21 -16.00
C PHE A 95 -44.55 -21.58 -15.58
N LEU A 96 -43.82 -22.32 -14.74
CA LEU A 96 -44.28 -23.59 -14.18
C LEU A 96 -45.49 -23.40 -13.25
N HIS A 97 -45.52 -22.33 -12.46
CA HIS A 97 -46.67 -22.00 -11.62
C HIS A 97 -47.92 -21.56 -12.40
N GLN A 98 -47.76 -21.04 -13.61
CA GLN A 98 -48.88 -20.60 -14.46
C GLN A 98 -49.44 -21.71 -15.36
N SER A 99 -48.70 -22.82 -15.52
CA SER A 99 -49.02 -23.92 -16.44
C SER A 99 -49.50 -25.20 -15.74
N GLY A 100 -49.55 -25.23 -14.41
CA GLY A 100 -50.15 -26.29 -13.59
C GLY A 100 -51.46 -25.85 -12.98
#